data_AF-A0A955HGF1-F1
#
_entry.id   AF-A0A955HGF1-F1
#
_cell.length_a   1.000
_cell.length_b   1.000
_cell.length_c   1.000
_cell.angle_alpha   90.00
_cell.angle_beta   90.00
_cell.angle_gamma   90.00
#
_symmetry.space_group_name_H-M   'P 1'
#
loop_
_entity.id
_entity.type
_entity.pdbx_description
1 polymer ?
#
loop_
_entity_poly.entity_id
_entity_poly.type
_entity_poly.pdbx_seq_one_letter_code
_entity_poly.pdbx_strand_id
1 'polypeptide(L)'
;MRFEVPQFIEIEDKIFGPFTWRQFIYIGGGAGIATVLFFVAPFFIFVLFGLPIAGLTFLLGFYPINNQPFSIFLESMVGYFRNSRLYLWRKSGTGVYGQDEDEAQSSQSYSVPTSGSNLTSLSRKLELKAIQRQSN
;
A
#
# COMPACT_ATOMS: atom_id res chain seq x y z
N MET A 1 21.98 -3.46 -37.25
CA MET A 1 20.94 -4.48 -37.02
C MET A 1 20.04 -3.94 -35.92
N ARG A 2 18.73 -3.80 -36.16
CA ARG A 2 17.76 -3.49 -35.09
C ARG A 2 17.21 -4.82 -34.59
N PHE A 3 17.36 -5.08 -33.31
CA PHE A 3 16.76 -6.25 -32.66
C PHE A 3 15.39 -5.82 -32.13
N GLU A 4 14.34 -6.55 -32.50
CA GLU A 4 13.03 -6.38 -31.86
C GLU A 4 13.09 -7.01 -30.48
N VAL A 5 12.67 -6.23 -29.47
CA VAL A 5 12.61 -6.72 -28.09
C VAL A 5 11.40 -7.65 -27.98
N PRO A 6 11.58 -8.93 -27.60
CA PRO A 6 10.46 -9.83 -27.39
C PRO A 6 9.55 -9.29 -26.29
N GLN A 7 8.26 -9.10 -26.59
CA GLN A 7 7.26 -8.59 -25.65
C GLN A 7 6.62 -9.70 -24.79
N PHE A 8 7.11 -10.94 -24.90
CA PHE A 8 6.51 -12.10 -24.25
C PHE A 8 6.97 -12.33 -22.79
N ILE A 9 7.66 -11.38 -22.17
CA ILE A 9 8.12 -11.51 -20.79
C ILE A 9 6.97 -11.52 -19.76
N GLU A 10 5.80 -10.99 -20.16
CA GLU A 10 4.64 -10.85 -19.27
C GLU A 10 3.72 -12.08 -19.28
N ILE A 11 3.87 -12.97 -20.26
CA ILE A 11 3.02 -14.16 -20.41
C ILE A 11 3.69 -15.32 -19.67
N GLU A 12 2.97 -15.91 -18.70
CA GLU A 12 3.46 -17.10 -17.99
C GLU A 12 3.63 -18.31 -18.93
N ASP A 13 4.68 -19.09 -18.68
CA ASP A 13 4.93 -20.32 -19.41
C ASP A 13 3.82 -21.36 -19.18
N LYS A 14 3.37 -21.96 -20.29
CA LYS A 14 2.38 -23.03 -20.29
C LYS A 14 3.08 -24.37 -20.12
N ILE A 15 3.14 -24.83 -18.88
CA ILE A 15 3.86 -26.06 -18.49
C ILE A 15 3.00 -27.31 -18.74
N PHE A 16 1.69 -27.21 -18.55
CA PHE A 16 0.77 -28.35 -18.69
C PHE A 16 -0.16 -28.16 -19.90
N GLY A 17 0.40 -28.39 -21.09
CA GLY A 17 -0.34 -28.25 -22.34
C GLY A 17 -0.81 -26.79 -22.54
N PRO A 18 -2.12 -26.51 -22.51
CA PRO A 18 -2.62 -25.13 -22.62
C PRO A 18 -2.54 -24.33 -21.32
N PHE A 19 -2.25 -24.95 -20.17
CA PHE A 19 -2.35 -24.32 -18.85
C PHE A 19 -1.00 -23.87 -18.30
N THR A 20 -1.01 -22.70 -17.63
CA THR A 20 0.10 -22.25 -16.79
C THR A 20 0.11 -23.03 -15.47
N TRP A 21 1.23 -22.98 -14.73
CA TRP A 21 1.34 -23.60 -13.41
C TRP A 21 0.22 -23.17 -12.45
N ARG A 22 -0.11 -21.87 -12.43
CA ARG A 22 -1.17 -21.33 -11.56
C ARG A 22 -2.54 -21.82 -11.97
N GLN A 23 -2.84 -21.81 -13.27
CA GLN A 23 -4.12 -22.29 -13.80
C GLN A 23 -4.35 -23.77 -13.47
N PHE A 24 -3.29 -24.58 -13.59
CA PHE A 24 -3.35 -26.00 -13.21
C PHE A 24 -3.69 -26.17 -11.73
N ILE A 25 -3.06 -25.42 -10.83
CA ILE A 25 -3.37 -25.47 -9.39
C ILE A 25 -4.80 -25.04 -9.11
N TYR A 26 -5.28 -23.97 -9.75
CA TYR A 26 -6.65 -23.50 -9.53
C TYR A 26 -7.67 -24.55 -9.96
N ILE A 27 -7.55 -25.07 -11.17
CA ILE A 27 -8.47 -26.08 -11.71
C ILE A 27 -8.36 -27.39 -10.92
N GLY A 28 -7.15 -27.86 -10.64
CA GLY A 28 -6.92 -29.08 -9.87
C GLY A 28 -7.43 -28.97 -8.43
N GLY A 29 -7.15 -27.85 -7.77
CA GLY A 29 -7.63 -27.58 -6.42
C GLY A 29 -9.15 -27.44 -6.37
N GLY A 30 -9.75 -26.67 -7.27
CA GLY A 30 -11.20 -26.48 -7.35
C GLY A 30 -11.95 -27.76 -7.70
N ALA A 31 -11.46 -28.53 -8.68
CA ALA A 31 -12.03 -29.83 -9.05
C ALA A 31 -11.86 -30.86 -7.92
N GLY A 32 -10.72 -30.84 -7.22
CA GLY A 32 -10.46 -31.69 -6.06
C GLY A 32 -11.44 -31.40 -4.93
N ILE A 33 -11.62 -30.13 -4.57
CA ILE A 33 -12.58 -29.69 -3.54
C ILE A 33 -14.01 -30.06 -3.95
N ALA A 34 -14.40 -29.79 -5.20
CA ALA A 34 -15.73 -30.11 -5.70
C ALA A 34 -16.00 -31.62 -5.66
N THR A 35 -14.99 -32.45 -5.99
CA THR A 35 -15.09 -33.91 -5.94
C THR A 35 -15.26 -34.41 -4.51
N VAL A 36 -14.45 -33.92 -3.57
CA VAL A 36 -14.60 -34.25 -2.14
C VAL A 36 -15.99 -33.83 -1.64
N LEU A 37 -16.45 -32.63 -1.99
CA LEU A 37 -17.76 -32.14 -1.60
C LEU A 37 -18.89 -33.01 -2.16
N PHE A 38 -18.76 -33.49 -3.40
CA PHE A 38 -19.73 -34.38 -4.03
C PHE A 38 -19.87 -35.72 -3.30
N PHE A 39 -18.77 -36.29 -2.80
CA PHE A 39 -18.79 -37.56 -2.07
C PHE A 39 -19.22 -37.42 -0.60
N VAL A 40 -18.91 -36.30 0.05
CA VAL A 40 -19.14 -36.11 1.49
C VAL A 40 -20.49 -35.48 1.80
N ALA A 41 -20.96 -34.55 0.96
CA ALA A 41 -22.17 -33.77 1.23
C ALA A 41 -23.37 -34.27 0.43
N PRO A 42 -24.60 -34.12 0.95
CA PRO A 42 -25.81 -34.37 0.17
C PRO A 42 -25.87 -33.44 -1.06
N PHE A 43 -26.50 -33.92 -2.13
CA PHE A 43 -26.54 -33.25 -3.44
C PHE A 43 -26.93 -31.78 -3.37
N PHE A 44 -27.88 -31.41 -2.51
CA PHE A 44 -28.30 -30.01 -2.33
C PHE A 44 -27.15 -29.10 -1.86
N ILE A 45 -26.37 -29.55 -0.87
CA ILE A 45 -25.20 -28.81 -0.35
C ILE A 45 -24.11 -28.76 -1.40
N PHE A 46 -23.89 -29.86 -2.14
CA PHE A 46 -22.97 -29.88 -3.27
C PHE A 46 -23.34 -28.84 -4.33
N VAL A 47 -24.61 -28.72 -4.73
CA VAL A 47 -25.00 -27.71 -5.72
C VAL A 47 -24.83 -26.29 -5.15
N LEU A 48 -25.23 -26.07 -3.89
CA LEU A 48 -25.18 -24.75 -3.27
C LEU A 48 -23.76 -24.19 -3.14
N PHE A 49 -22.77 -25.04 -2.81
CA PHE A 49 -21.37 -24.60 -2.63
C PHE A 49 -20.47 -24.97 -3.81
N GLY A 50 -20.69 -26.13 -4.40
CA GLY A 50 -19.92 -26.62 -5.55
C GLY A 50 -20.09 -25.76 -6.79
N LEU A 51 -21.29 -25.23 -7.05
CA LEU A 51 -21.51 -24.35 -8.20
C LEU A 51 -20.75 -23.01 -8.07
N PRO A 52 -20.82 -22.28 -6.93
CA PRO A 52 -19.94 -21.13 -6.69
C PRO A 52 -18.46 -21.46 -6.76
N ILE A 53 -18.01 -22.58 -6.18
CA ILE A 53 -16.60 -23.01 -6.21
C ILE A 53 -16.14 -23.26 -7.64
N ALA A 54 -16.94 -23.97 -8.44
CA ALA A 54 -16.64 -24.24 -9.84
C ALA A 54 -16.57 -22.93 -10.65
N GLY A 55 -17.53 -22.02 -10.45
CA GLY A 55 -17.51 -20.70 -11.07
C GLY A 55 -16.25 -19.92 -10.71
N LEU A 56 -15.95 -19.82 -9.41
CA LEU A 56 -14.78 -19.10 -8.91
C LEU A 56 -13.47 -19.69 -9.43
N THR A 57 -13.37 -21.02 -9.53
CA THR A 57 -12.21 -21.72 -10.10
C THR A 57 -12.02 -21.36 -11.58
N PHE A 58 -13.10 -21.34 -12.34
CA PHE A 58 -13.08 -20.96 -13.76
C PHE A 58 -12.64 -19.50 -13.94
N LEU A 59 -13.20 -18.59 -13.13
CA LEU A 59 -12.81 -17.17 -13.11
C LEU A 59 -11.32 -16.99 -12.79
N LEU A 60 -10.81 -17.68 -11.75
CA LEU A 60 -9.39 -17.63 -11.38
C LEU A 60 -8.46 -18.13 -12.48
N GLY A 61 -8.87 -19.15 -13.23
CA GLY A 61 -8.04 -19.75 -14.28
C GLY A 61 -8.05 -18.97 -15.60
N PHE A 62 -9.22 -18.49 -16.04
CA PHE A 62 -9.44 -18.13 -17.44
C PHE A 62 -9.90 -16.71 -17.71
N TYR A 63 -10.32 -15.95 -16.70
CA TYR A 63 -10.93 -14.65 -16.92
C TYR A 63 -10.01 -13.49 -16.50
N PRO A 64 -9.14 -13.00 -17.40
CA PRO A 64 -8.34 -11.81 -17.10
C PRO A 64 -9.20 -10.55 -17.03
N ILE A 65 -8.90 -9.67 -16.10
CA ILE A 65 -9.55 -8.36 -15.94
C ILE A 65 -8.50 -7.28 -16.12
N ASN A 66 -8.74 -6.32 -17.02
CA ASN A 66 -7.83 -5.20 -17.30
C ASN A 66 -6.37 -5.64 -17.58
N ASN A 67 -6.19 -6.67 -18.41
CA ASN A 67 -4.89 -7.27 -18.73
C ASN A 67 -4.14 -7.86 -17.51
N GLN A 68 -4.84 -8.13 -16.41
CA GLN A 68 -4.27 -8.78 -15.23
C GLN A 68 -5.00 -10.10 -14.93
N PRO A 69 -4.30 -11.10 -14.36
CA PRO A 69 -4.94 -12.32 -13.92
C PRO A 69 -5.98 -12.05 -12.83
N PHE A 70 -7.11 -12.76 -12.87
CA PHE A 70 -8.21 -12.60 -11.92
C PHE A 70 -7.76 -12.71 -10.46
N SER A 71 -6.72 -13.51 -10.17
CA SER A 71 -6.18 -13.66 -8.82
C SER A 71 -5.72 -12.34 -8.21
N ILE A 72 -5.02 -11.50 -8.99
CA ILE A 72 -4.53 -10.18 -8.53
C ILE A 72 -5.70 -9.22 -8.36
N PHE A 73 -6.66 -9.25 -9.28
CA PHE A 73 -7.89 -8.48 -9.16
C PHE A 73 -8.67 -8.85 -7.88
N LEU A 74 -8.83 -10.14 -7.61
CA LEU A 74 -9.54 -10.64 -6.45
C LEU A 74 -8.84 -10.25 -5.15
N GLU A 75 -7.52 -10.36 -5.10
CA GLU A 75 -6.69 -9.89 -3.97
C GLU A 75 -6.90 -8.38 -3.74
N SER A 76 -6.83 -7.59 -4.80
CA SER A 76 -7.06 -6.14 -4.74
C SER A 76 -8.47 -5.79 -4.27
N MET A 77 -9.47 -6.56 -4.72
CA MET A 77 -10.86 -6.40 -4.31
C MET A 77 -11.02 -6.69 -2.81
N VAL A 78 -10.48 -7.80 -2.32
CA VAL A 78 -10.52 -8.15 -0.90
C VAL A 78 -9.76 -7.12 -0.05
N GLY A 79 -8.59 -6.68 -0.52
CA GLY A 79 -7.82 -5.61 0.10
C GLY A 79 -8.62 -4.31 0.20
N TYR A 80 -9.29 -3.91 -0.88
CA TYR A 80 -10.13 -2.72 -0.91
C TYR A 80 -11.28 -2.76 0.10
N PHE A 81 -11.94 -3.91 0.27
CA PHE A 81 -13.02 -4.05 1.26
C PHE A 81 -12.52 -4.06 2.70
N ARG A 82 -11.31 -4.57 2.95
CA ARG A 82 -10.73 -4.61 4.30
C ARG A 82 -10.09 -3.30 4.72
N ASN A 83 -9.58 -2.51 3.76
CA ASN A 83 -8.80 -1.32 4.08
C ASN A 83 -9.69 -0.15 4.50
N SER A 84 -9.26 0.61 5.51
CA SER A 84 -9.99 1.80 5.96
C SER A 84 -9.87 2.90 4.91
N ARG A 85 -10.99 3.53 4.54
CA ARG A 85 -11.04 4.60 3.52
C ARG A 85 -10.68 5.98 4.09
N LEU A 86 -9.88 6.04 5.15
CA LEU A 86 -9.49 7.31 5.76
C LEU A 86 -8.32 7.91 4.96
N TYR A 87 -8.67 8.68 3.94
CA TYR A 87 -7.71 9.48 3.19
C TYR A 87 -7.44 10.78 3.95
N LEU A 88 -6.48 10.76 4.86
CA LEU A 88 -5.97 12.00 5.46
C LEU A 88 -5.03 12.66 4.46
N TRP A 89 -5.41 13.85 4.00
CA TRP A 89 -4.49 14.70 3.25
C TRP A 89 -3.36 15.13 4.19
N ARG A 90 -2.17 14.55 3.99
CA ARG A 90 -0.93 15.09 4.55
C ARG A 90 -0.26 15.92 3.48
N LYS A 91 -0.12 17.22 3.76
CA LYS A 91 0.82 18.07 3.02
C LYS A 91 2.21 17.49 3.31
N SER A 92 2.73 16.65 2.41
CA SER A 92 4.16 16.34 2.40
C SER A 92 4.86 17.68 2.21
N GLY A 93 5.46 18.18 3.27
CA GLY A 93 6.21 19.42 3.25
C GLY A 93 7.50 19.17 2.49
N THR A 94 7.45 19.14 1.16
CA THR A 94 8.66 19.39 0.36
C THR A 94 8.92 20.89 0.36
N GLY A 95 9.20 21.43 1.54
CA GLY A 95 10.23 22.45 1.62
C GLY A 95 11.55 21.70 1.45
N VAL A 96 12.44 22.21 0.61
CA VAL A 96 13.76 21.64 0.28
C VAL A 96 14.73 21.62 1.49
N TYR A 97 14.21 21.78 2.71
CA TYR A 97 14.93 21.74 3.98
C TYR A 97 14.22 20.76 4.92
N GLY A 98 14.32 19.46 4.62
CA GLY A 98 14.02 18.41 5.58
C GLY A 98 15.32 18.06 6.30
N GLN A 99 15.53 18.65 7.47
CA GLN A 99 16.50 18.15 8.43
C GLN A 99 15.89 16.89 9.03
N ASP A 100 16.60 15.77 8.92
CA ASP A 100 16.22 14.51 9.54
C ASP A 100 16.10 14.72 11.05
N GLU A 101 14.88 14.68 11.58
CA GLU A 101 14.60 14.63 13.01
C GLU A 101 13.93 13.30 13.33
N ASP A 102 14.70 12.23 13.19
CA ASP A 102 14.56 11.07 14.07
C ASP A 102 15.55 11.29 15.22
N GLU A 103 15.06 11.74 16.38
CA GLU A 103 15.32 11.13 17.70
C GLU A 103 14.92 12.03 18.90
N ALA A 104 14.27 11.36 19.85
CA ALA A 104 14.26 11.61 21.30
C ALA A 104 13.47 12.81 21.87
N GLN A 105 12.40 12.42 22.57
CA GLN A 105 11.85 13.10 23.74
C GLN A 105 12.96 13.61 24.67
N SER A 106 13.11 14.93 24.77
CA SER A 106 13.50 15.57 26.02
C SER A 106 12.89 16.95 26.07
N SER A 107 12.06 17.19 27.06
CA SER A 107 11.62 18.52 27.45
C SER A 107 12.83 19.28 28.00
N GLN A 108 13.66 19.81 27.11
CA GLN A 108 14.66 20.79 27.49
C GLN A 108 13.96 22.14 27.62
N SER A 109 13.72 22.49 28.88
CA SER A 109 13.41 23.84 29.36
C SER A 109 14.10 24.89 28.50
N TYR A 110 13.34 25.84 27.96
CA TYR A 110 13.89 27.00 27.27
C TYR A 110 14.69 27.87 28.25
N SER A 111 15.95 27.51 28.53
CA SER A 111 16.92 28.43 29.09
C SER A 111 17.53 29.22 27.94
N VAL A 112 17.13 30.48 27.82
CA VAL A 112 17.69 31.41 26.82
C VAL A 112 19.18 31.59 27.10
N PRO A 113 20.10 31.24 26.18
CA PRO A 113 21.51 31.52 26.39
C PRO A 113 21.72 33.03 26.27
N THR A 114 22.05 33.65 27.40
CA THR A 114 22.57 35.02 27.42
C THR A 114 24.08 34.90 27.39
N SER A 115 24.71 35.33 26.30
CA SER A 115 26.02 35.99 26.26
C SER A 115 26.62 35.82 24.87
N GLY A 116 26.84 36.94 24.19
CA GLY A 116 27.43 36.98 22.85
C GLY A 116 26.94 38.19 22.09
N SER A 117 27.87 38.89 21.45
CA SER A 117 27.72 40.14 20.68
C SER A 117 26.85 39.99 19.43
N ASN A 118 25.60 39.57 19.62
CA ASN A 118 24.62 39.37 18.56
C ASN A 118 23.69 40.58 18.48
N LEU A 119 23.32 40.95 17.26
CA LEU A 119 22.45 42.09 16.94
C LEU A 119 21.15 42.11 17.76
N THR A 120 20.62 40.95 18.11
CA THR A 120 19.42 40.77 18.92
C THR A 120 19.58 41.32 20.36
N SER A 121 20.79 41.29 20.91
CA SER A 121 21.07 41.86 22.23
C SER A 121 21.12 43.40 22.17
N LEU A 122 21.60 43.95 21.06
CA LEU A 122 21.64 45.40 20.81
C LEU A 122 20.25 45.96 20.55
N SER A 123 19.41 45.27 19.77
CA SER A 123 18.02 45.68 19.57
C SER A 123 17.25 45.69 20.90
N ARG A 124 17.39 44.64 21.72
CA ARG A 124 16.75 44.59 23.04
C ARG A 124 17.28 45.68 23.99
N LYS A 125 18.57 45.99 23.95
CA LYS A 125 19.16 47.08 24.75
C LYS A 125 18.66 48.46 24.31
N LEU A 126 18.47 48.68 23.01
CA LEU A 126 17.90 49.92 22.46
C LEU A 126 16.42 50.09 22.85
N GLU A 127 15.65 49.01 22.78
CA GLU A 127 14.25 48.98 23.19
C GLU A 127 14.10 49.37 24.67
N LEU A 128 14.88 48.75 25.55
CA LEU A 128 14.88 49.09 26.98
C LEU A 128 15.29 50.55 27.26
N LYS A 129 16.26 51.08 26.51
CA LYS A 129 16.69 52.49 26.65
C LYS A 129 15.62 53.47 26.18
N ALA A 130 14.85 53.13 25.14
CA ALA A 130 13.75 53.95 24.66
C ALA A 130 12.63 54.06 25.72
N ILE A 131 12.28 52.93 26.34
CA ILE A 131 11.27 52.87 27.41
C ILE A 131 11.67 53.76 28.60
N GLN A 132 12.93 53.70 29.03
CA GLN A 132 13.41 54.47 30.19
C GLN A 132 13.47 55.98 29.92
N ARG A 133 13.73 56.38 28.66
CA ARG A 133 13.71 57.79 28.25
C ARG A 133 12.30 58.37 28.21
N GLN A 134 11.27 57.53 28.05
CA GLN A 134 9.89 57.97 28.01
C GLN A 134 9.29 58.13 29.41
N SER A 135 9.92 57.57 30.45
CA SER A 135 9.46 57.69 31.84
C SER A 135 10.11 58.85 32.62
N ASN A 136 10.83 59.74 31.95
CA ASN A 136 11.48 60.92 32.53
C ASN A 136 11.28 62.11 31.61
#